data_AF-A0A259M3Q5-F1
#
_entry.id   AF-A0A259M3Q5-F1
#
_cell.length_a   1.000
_cell.length_b   1.000
_cell.length_c   1.000
_cell.angle_alpha   90.00
_cell.angle_beta   90.00
_cell.angle_gamma   90.00
#
_symmetry.space_group_name_H-M   'P 1'
#
loop_
_entity.id
_entity.type
_entity.pdbx_description
1 polymer ?
#
loop_
_entity_poly.entity_id
_entity_poly.type
_entity_poly.pdbx_seq_one_letter_code
_entity_poly.pdbx_strand_id
1 'polypeptide(L)'
;MRLLLTNDDGIHAEGLEALERIARQLSDDIWIVAPEYEQSGASRALTLSEPVRVRKLDDRRFAVTGTPTDCVMLGMSELIKGAKPDLVLSGVNRGANIAEDVTMSGTVAGAIEGMAMGVPAIALSQTGGPKPHEPFFEAAEVFAPGIVKRLLEIGWPTDVVMNLNFPNRPISEITEVEVTRQGFRDVQVRHAERRSDLRGRDYYWMGFRQERSQPEEGTDLRAIYEGKIYNAVQYGINTDTGLLDYDEIEALALEHKPKMIIAGFSAYSQELDFARFRAIADKVDAYLFVDMAHVAGLVAAGVYPDPVPHAHVIATTTHKTLRGPRGGLILACDDEDLQKKLNSAVFPGGQGGPLMHVIAAKAVCFKEAMSDEFKTYQQQVVKNAAAMAEVFIERGFDVVSGGTKNHLFLVSLIKQDITGKDADAALGRAHITVNKNAVPNDPRSPFVTSGLRIGTPAVTTRGFKEAECRDLAGWMCDILDNLNDEATITKVREQVTAVCARFPVYA
;
A
#
# COMPACT_ATOMS: atom_id res chain seq x y z
N MET A 1 -22.59 -17.18 -12.88
CA MET A 1 -23.00 -15.78 -13.12
C MET A 1 -22.65 -15.48 -14.56
N ARG A 2 -23.61 -15.08 -15.40
CA ARG A 2 -23.35 -14.76 -16.81
C ARG A 2 -22.85 -13.32 -16.94
N LEU A 3 -21.70 -13.14 -17.59
CA LEU A 3 -21.05 -11.85 -17.79
C LEU A 3 -21.14 -11.41 -19.24
N LEU A 4 -21.42 -10.12 -19.47
CA LEU A 4 -21.26 -9.45 -20.76
C LEU A 4 -20.17 -8.38 -20.64
N LEU A 5 -19.13 -8.48 -21.46
CA LEU A 5 -18.01 -7.54 -21.54
C LEU A 5 -18.10 -6.68 -22.81
N THR A 6 -17.80 -5.38 -22.68
CA THR A 6 -17.69 -4.39 -23.76
C THR A 6 -16.59 -3.36 -23.42
N ASN A 7 -16.26 -2.46 -24.35
CA ASN A 7 -15.42 -1.27 -24.13
C ASN A 7 -15.65 -0.23 -25.25
N ASP A 8 -14.95 0.90 -25.21
CA ASP A 8 -14.79 1.84 -26.33
C ASP A 8 -13.47 1.68 -27.10
N ASP A 9 -12.36 1.24 -26.48
CA ASP A 9 -11.08 1.03 -27.20
C ASP A 9 -11.18 -0.07 -28.30
N GLY A 10 -12.23 -0.91 -28.28
CA GLY A 10 -12.57 -1.92 -29.29
C GLY A 10 -12.15 -3.37 -28.96
N ILE A 11 -12.64 -4.31 -29.79
CA ILE A 11 -12.60 -5.77 -29.63
C ILE A 11 -11.20 -6.41 -29.57
N HIS A 12 -10.19 -5.65 -30.03
CA HIS A 12 -8.78 -6.04 -30.09
C HIS A 12 -7.90 -5.21 -29.13
N ALA A 13 -8.49 -4.44 -28.22
CA ALA A 13 -7.74 -3.60 -27.28
C ALA A 13 -7.23 -4.38 -26.06
N GLU A 14 -6.02 -4.05 -25.63
CA GLU A 14 -5.36 -4.57 -24.42
C GLU A 14 -6.24 -4.44 -23.17
N GLY A 15 -7.06 -3.37 -23.08
CA GLY A 15 -7.98 -3.11 -21.97
C GLY A 15 -9.19 -4.05 -21.92
N LEU A 16 -9.67 -4.53 -23.07
CA LEU A 16 -10.71 -5.55 -23.13
C LEU A 16 -10.16 -6.93 -22.80
N GLU A 17 -8.90 -7.22 -23.16
CA GLU A 17 -8.22 -8.44 -22.72
C GLU A 17 -7.94 -8.41 -21.21
N ALA A 18 -7.59 -7.25 -20.64
CA ALA A 18 -7.50 -7.05 -19.20
C ALA A 18 -8.86 -7.28 -18.52
N LEU A 19 -9.94 -6.77 -19.10
CA LEU A 19 -11.29 -7.03 -18.59
C LEU A 19 -11.68 -8.51 -18.69
N GLU A 20 -11.26 -9.22 -19.74
CA GLU A 20 -11.44 -10.66 -19.86
C GLU A 20 -10.66 -11.43 -18.76
N ARG A 21 -9.42 -11.01 -18.45
CA ARG A 21 -8.62 -11.56 -17.34
C ARG A 21 -9.25 -11.29 -15.96
N ILE A 22 -9.89 -10.14 -15.77
CA ILE A 22 -10.69 -9.82 -14.57
C ILE A 22 -11.94 -10.70 -14.51
N ALA A 23 -12.71 -10.78 -15.59
CA ALA A 23 -13.97 -11.52 -15.66
C ALA A 23 -13.80 -13.03 -15.45
N ARG A 24 -12.69 -13.61 -15.92
CA ARG A 24 -12.35 -15.04 -15.73
C ARG A 24 -12.08 -15.43 -14.28
N GLN A 25 -11.84 -14.46 -13.39
CA GLN A 25 -11.77 -14.69 -11.94
C GLN A 25 -13.15 -14.68 -11.27
N LEU A 26 -14.21 -14.33 -12.01
CA LEU A 26 -15.59 -14.17 -11.52
C LEU A 26 -16.56 -15.22 -12.12
N SER A 27 -16.38 -15.64 -13.39
CA SER A 27 -17.13 -16.77 -13.97
C SER A 27 -16.58 -17.30 -15.29
N ASP A 28 -17.01 -18.51 -15.65
CA ASP A 28 -16.75 -19.15 -16.96
C ASP A 28 -17.81 -18.84 -18.03
N ASP A 29 -18.99 -18.30 -17.68
CA ASP A 29 -20.04 -17.90 -18.64
C ASP A 29 -19.88 -16.44 -19.09
N ILE A 30 -18.72 -16.16 -19.69
CA ILE A 30 -18.36 -14.85 -20.24
C ILE A 30 -18.78 -14.75 -21.70
N TRP A 31 -19.39 -13.63 -22.06
CA TRP A 31 -19.69 -13.18 -23.42
C TRP A 31 -19.03 -11.83 -23.66
N ILE A 32 -18.54 -11.60 -24.87
CA ILE A 32 -17.82 -10.37 -25.25
C ILE A 32 -18.46 -9.82 -26.52
N VAL A 33 -19.00 -8.60 -26.43
CA VAL A 33 -19.54 -7.87 -27.58
C VAL A 33 -19.00 -6.46 -27.49
N ALA A 34 -18.13 -6.08 -28.43
CA ALA A 34 -17.42 -4.80 -28.38
C ALA A 34 -17.22 -4.19 -29.79
N PRO A 35 -16.94 -2.88 -29.88
CA PRO A 35 -16.73 -2.20 -31.15
C PRO A 35 -15.61 -2.85 -31.99
N GLU A 36 -15.77 -2.88 -33.31
CA GLU A 36 -14.74 -3.41 -34.22
C GLU A 36 -13.50 -2.49 -34.32
N TYR A 37 -13.67 -1.21 -33.98
CA TYR A 37 -12.65 -0.18 -33.98
C TYR A 37 -12.79 0.72 -32.74
N GLU A 38 -11.77 1.53 -32.48
CA GLU A 38 -11.75 2.60 -31.47
C GLU A 38 -12.97 3.54 -31.55
N GLN A 39 -13.66 3.74 -30.41
CA GLN A 39 -14.85 4.58 -30.24
C GLN A 39 -14.74 5.53 -29.02
N SER A 40 -13.53 5.78 -28.51
CA SER A 40 -13.27 6.73 -27.43
C SER A 40 -13.98 8.07 -27.64
N GLY A 41 -14.80 8.48 -26.66
CA GLY A 41 -15.55 9.74 -26.71
C GLY A 41 -16.90 9.68 -27.42
N ALA A 42 -17.36 8.50 -27.87
CA ALA A 42 -18.66 8.34 -28.53
C ALA A 42 -19.88 8.60 -27.63
N SER A 43 -19.70 8.69 -26.29
CA SER A 43 -20.79 8.82 -25.31
C SER A 43 -21.90 7.76 -25.52
N ARG A 44 -23.15 8.05 -25.10
CA ARG A 44 -24.34 7.21 -25.30
C ARG A 44 -24.95 7.37 -26.70
N ALA A 45 -24.12 7.38 -27.75
CA ALA A 45 -24.59 7.36 -29.13
C ALA A 45 -25.21 5.99 -29.48
N LEU A 46 -26.00 5.94 -30.56
CA LEU A 46 -26.54 4.74 -31.18
C LEU A 46 -26.36 4.84 -32.70
N THR A 47 -25.90 3.79 -33.36
CA THR A 47 -25.67 3.77 -34.82
C THR A 47 -27.00 3.56 -35.56
N LEU A 48 -27.77 4.64 -35.72
CA LEU A 48 -29.08 4.64 -36.40
C LEU A 48 -29.05 5.04 -37.88
N SER A 49 -27.95 5.64 -38.35
CA SER A 49 -27.80 6.16 -39.72
C SER A 49 -27.31 5.13 -40.74
N GLU A 50 -26.80 3.99 -40.30
CA GLU A 50 -26.25 2.93 -41.15
C GLU A 50 -26.42 1.54 -40.53
N PRO A 51 -26.37 0.44 -41.31
CA PRO A 51 -26.58 -0.89 -40.76
C PRO A 51 -25.38 -1.35 -39.91
N VAL A 52 -25.60 -1.51 -38.60
CA VAL A 52 -24.63 -2.15 -37.69
C VAL A 52 -24.38 -3.60 -38.15
N ARG A 53 -23.11 -3.97 -38.27
CA ARG A 53 -22.67 -5.32 -38.66
C ARG A 53 -22.03 -6.01 -37.48
N VAL A 54 -22.21 -7.33 -37.40
CA VAL A 54 -21.60 -8.19 -36.38
C VAL A 54 -20.70 -9.22 -37.05
N ARG A 55 -19.43 -9.28 -36.62
CA ARG A 55 -18.46 -10.31 -37.01
C ARG A 55 -18.18 -11.21 -35.80
N LYS A 56 -18.67 -12.46 -35.86
CA LYS A 56 -18.36 -13.51 -34.89
C LYS A 56 -16.87 -13.85 -34.94
N LEU A 57 -16.19 -13.86 -33.79
CA LEU A 57 -14.79 -14.26 -33.65
C LEU A 57 -14.67 -15.67 -33.07
N ASP A 58 -15.44 -15.96 -32.02
CA ASP A 58 -15.64 -17.31 -31.46
C ASP A 58 -17.10 -17.50 -31.02
N ASP A 59 -17.43 -18.58 -30.31
CA ASP A 59 -18.82 -18.88 -29.90
C ASP A 59 -19.45 -17.85 -28.94
N ARG A 60 -18.67 -17.00 -28.28
CA ARG A 60 -19.15 -15.96 -27.35
C ARG A 60 -18.52 -14.57 -27.55
N ARG A 61 -17.54 -14.41 -28.46
CA ARG A 61 -16.86 -13.14 -28.79
C ARG A 61 -17.30 -12.59 -30.15
N PHE A 62 -17.73 -11.33 -30.17
CA PHE A 62 -18.27 -10.65 -31.34
C PHE A 62 -17.71 -9.23 -31.49
N ALA A 63 -17.23 -8.90 -32.69
CA ALA A 63 -16.91 -7.54 -33.10
C ALA A 63 -18.15 -6.87 -33.73
N VAL A 64 -18.38 -5.59 -33.46
CA VAL A 64 -19.58 -4.87 -33.91
C VAL A 64 -19.21 -3.50 -34.50
N THR A 65 -19.72 -3.13 -35.67
CA THR A 65 -19.36 -1.83 -36.31
C THR A 65 -20.04 -0.60 -35.71
N GLY A 66 -20.64 -0.73 -34.51
CA GLY A 66 -21.38 0.32 -33.82
C GLY A 66 -20.66 0.88 -32.60
N THR A 67 -21.41 1.59 -31.76
CA THR A 67 -20.94 2.15 -30.49
C THR A 67 -20.91 1.10 -29.37
N PRO A 68 -20.30 1.38 -28.19
CA PRO A 68 -20.40 0.52 -27.02
C PRO A 68 -21.85 0.27 -26.58
N THR A 69 -22.74 1.27 -26.76
CA THR A 69 -24.19 1.18 -26.54
C THR A 69 -24.82 0.11 -27.44
N ASP A 70 -24.54 0.15 -28.75
CA ASP A 70 -25.05 -0.83 -29.72
C ASP A 70 -24.53 -2.24 -29.42
N CYS A 71 -23.30 -2.36 -28.92
CA CYS A 71 -22.70 -3.63 -28.51
C CYS A 71 -23.44 -4.28 -27.34
N VAL A 72 -23.76 -3.51 -26.30
CA VAL A 72 -24.51 -4.01 -25.13
C VAL A 72 -25.94 -4.36 -25.52
N MET A 73 -26.59 -3.49 -26.31
CA MET A 73 -27.93 -3.73 -26.84
C MET A 73 -28.02 -5.04 -27.62
N LEU A 74 -27.17 -5.22 -28.65
CA LEU A 74 -27.13 -6.45 -29.47
C LEU A 74 -26.72 -7.67 -28.66
N GLY A 75 -25.81 -7.50 -27.69
CA GLY A 75 -25.44 -8.54 -26.73
C GLY A 75 -26.65 -9.09 -25.99
N MET A 76 -27.49 -8.22 -25.42
CA MET A 76 -28.66 -8.63 -24.64
C MET A 76 -29.89 -9.03 -25.46
N SER A 77 -30.06 -8.52 -26.68
CA SER A 77 -31.27 -8.78 -27.48
C SER A 77 -31.15 -9.98 -28.43
N GLU A 78 -29.99 -10.19 -29.06
CA GLU A 78 -29.86 -11.11 -30.20
C GLU A 78 -28.69 -12.11 -30.06
N LEU A 79 -27.55 -11.67 -29.54
CA LEU A 79 -26.30 -12.46 -29.58
C LEU A 79 -26.20 -13.48 -28.43
N ILE A 80 -26.53 -13.08 -27.21
CA ILE A 80 -26.51 -13.96 -26.03
C ILE A 80 -27.79 -14.80 -25.99
N LYS A 81 -27.66 -16.12 -26.11
CA LYS A 81 -28.82 -17.03 -26.16
C LYS A 81 -29.16 -17.62 -24.79
N GLY A 82 -30.46 -17.67 -24.49
CA GLY A 82 -30.99 -18.21 -23.23
C GLY A 82 -31.22 -17.11 -22.19
N ALA A 83 -30.64 -17.25 -21.01
CA ALA A 83 -30.73 -16.24 -19.96
C ALA A 83 -29.98 -14.94 -20.32
N LYS A 84 -30.50 -13.80 -19.86
CA LYS A 84 -29.78 -12.52 -19.84
C LYS A 84 -28.45 -12.64 -19.07
N PRO A 85 -27.50 -11.72 -19.29
CA PRO A 85 -26.40 -11.52 -18.34
C PRO A 85 -26.91 -11.19 -16.94
N ASP A 86 -26.20 -11.64 -15.93
CA ASP A 86 -26.40 -11.25 -14.53
C ASP A 86 -25.67 -9.93 -14.20
N LEU A 87 -24.63 -9.60 -14.99
CA LEU A 87 -23.77 -8.42 -14.80
C LEU A 87 -23.17 -7.98 -16.15
N VAL A 88 -23.13 -6.67 -16.39
CA VAL A 88 -22.35 -6.04 -17.48
C VAL A 88 -21.08 -5.42 -16.90
N LEU A 89 -19.95 -5.67 -17.55
CA LEU A 89 -18.70 -4.96 -17.29
C LEU A 89 -18.27 -4.21 -18.55
N SER A 90 -17.79 -2.99 -18.40
CA SER A 90 -17.35 -2.14 -19.51
C SER A 90 -15.95 -1.59 -19.28
N GLY A 91 -15.07 -1.70 -20.27
CA GLY A 91 -13.66 -1.29 -20.22
C GLY A 91 -12.68 -2.47 -20.38
N VAL A 92 -11.51 -2.48 -19.73
CA VAL A 92 -10.95 -1.40 -18.91
C VAL A 92 -10.48 -0.28 -19.84
N ASN A 93 -11.04 0.93 -19.70
CA ASN A 93 -10.72 2.06 -20.57
C ASN A 93 -9.28 2.57 -20.40
N ARG A 94 -8.63 2.96 -21.51
CA ARG A 94 -7.32 3.62 -21.49
C ARG A 94 -7.40 5.12 -21.11
N GLY A 95 -7.79 5.38 -19.87
CA GLY A 95 -7.89 6.72 -19.30
C GLY A 95 -8.84 6.76 -18.11
N ALA A 96 -8.74 7.81 -17.29
CA ALA A 96 -9.64 7.98 -16.15
C ALA A 96 -10.99 8.56 -16.60
N ASN A 97 -12.08 7.86 -16.31
CA ASN A 97 -13.43 8.35 -16.49
C ASN A 97 -13.91 8.97 -15.17
N ILE A 98 -13.45 10.18 -14.91
CA ILE A 98 -13.70 10.99 -13.70
C ILE A 98 -14.10 12.42 -14.07
N ALA A 99 -14.69 13.12 -13.11
CA ALA A 99 -15.21 14.47 -13.26
C ALA A 99 -16.16 14.61 -14.48
N GLU A 100 -16.13 15.73 -15.19
CA GLU A 100 -17.09 15.98 -16.27
C GLU A 100 -16.91 15.08 -17.52
N ASP A 101 -15.76 14.42 -17.69
CA ASP A 101 -15.50 13.54 -18.86
C ASP A 101 -16.33 12.25 -18.85
N VAL A 102 -16.84 11.85 -17.68
CA VAL A 102 -17.79 10.72 -17.49
C VAL A 102 -18.97 10.80 -18.48
N THR A 103 -19.38 12.02 -18.85
CA THR A 103 -20.50 12.28 -19.79
C THR A 103 -20.19 11.94 -21.25
N MET A 104 -18.91 11.86 -21.64
CA MET A 104 -18.47 11.59 -23.01
C MET A 104 -17.91 10.17 -23.19
N SER A 105 -17.61 9.47 -22.09
CA SER A 105 -17.04 8.13 -22.08
C SER A 105 -17.94 7.09 -22.78
N GLY A 106 -17.39 6.34 -23.73
CA GLY A 106 -18.06 5.19 -24.33
C GLY A 106 -18.05 3.98 -23.38
N THR A 107 -16.99 3.80 -22.60
CA THR A 107 -16.93 2.79 -21.52
C THR A 107 -18.03 3.01 -20.49
N VAL A 108 -18.20 4.23 -19.97
CA VAL A 108 -19.30 4.50 -19.01
C VAL A 108 -20.65 4.39 -19.72
N ALA A 109 -20.78 4.82 -20.98
CA ALA A 109 -22.00 4.64 -21.76
C ALA A 109 -22.45 3.18 -21.88
N GLY A 110 -21.53 2.25 -22.16
CA GLY A 110 -21.82 0.81 -22.20
C GLY A 110 -22.33 0.26 -20.87
N ALA A 111 -21.78 0.72 -19.75
CA ALA A 111 -22.28 0.34 -18.42
C ALA A 111 -23.67 0.95 -18.13
N ILE A 112 -23.92 2.21 -18.50
CA ILE A 112 -25.24 2.83 -18.38
C ILE A 112 -26.28 2.11 -19.25
N GLU A 113 -25.91 1.60 -20.42
CA GLU A 113 -26.84 0.82 -21.25
C GLU A 113 -27.18 -0.53 -20.61
N GLY A 114 -26.20 -1.20 -19.99
CA GLY A 114 -26.45 -2.42 -19.23
C GLY A 114 -27.48 -2.22 -18.12
N MET A 115 -27.32 -1.14 -17.35
CA MET A 115 -28.25 -0.70 -16.31
C MET A 115 -29.64 -0.35 -16.89
N ALA A 116 -29.70 0.40 -18.00
CA ALA A 116 -30.95 0.76 -18.66
C ALA A 116 -31.73 -0.46 -19.20
N MET A 117 -31.04 -1.54 -19.57
CA MET A 117 -31.64 -2.82 -19.97
C MET A 117 -32.00 -3.74 -18.78
N GLY A 118 -31.83 -3.26 -17.55
CA GLY A 118 -32.22 -3.93 -16.30
C GLY A 118 -31.21 -4.96 -15.79
N VAL A 119 -29.92 -4.79 -16.08
CA VAL A 119 -28.83 -5.64 -15.58
C VAL A 119 -27.84 -4.79 -14.78
N PRO A 120 -27.42 -5.20 -13.57
CA PRO A 120 -26.36 -4.52 -12.83
C PRO A 120 -25.12 -4.29 -13.71
N ALA A 121 -24.50 -3.11 -13.62
CA ALA A 121 -23.43 -2.73 -14.52
C ALA A 121 -22.30 -1.93 -13.85
N ILE A 122 -21.07 -2.17 -14.32
CA ILE A 122 -19.84 -1.56 -13.82
C ILE A 122 -18.98 -1.07 -14.99
N ALA A 123 -18.54 0.18 -14.93
CA ALA A 123 -17.49 0.73 -15.79
C ALA A 123 -16.13 0.62 -15.07
N LEU A 124 -15.07 0.29 -15.82
CA LEU A 124 -13.71 0.11 -15.31
C LEU A 124 -12.73 0.94 -16.14
N SER A 125 -11.79 1.62 -15.50
CA SER A 125 -10.95 2.64 -16.16
C SER A 125 -9.61 2.82 -15.45
N GLN A 126 -8.47 2.82 -16.16
CA GLN A 126 -7.16 3.06 -15.55
C GLN A 126 -6.57 4.40 -16.03
N THR A 127 -6.05 5.20 -15.10
CA THR A 127 -5.52 6.55 -15.41
C THR A 127 -4.28 6.48 -16.31
N GLY A 128 -4.01 7.53 -17.10
CA GLY A 128 -2.79 7.59 -17.91
C GLY A 128 -1.49 7.65 -17.08
N GLY A 129 -0.43 6.97 -17.55
CA GLY A 129 0.93 7.10 -17.04
C GLY A 129 1.76 8.16 -17.79
N PRO A 130 2.95 8.54 -17.28
CA PRO A 130 3.80 9.57 -17.88
C PRO A 130 4.53 9.10 -19.16
N LYS A 131 4.51 7.82 -19.51
CA LYS A 131 5.11 7.27 -20.73
C LYS A 131 4.05 6.57 -21.60
N PRO A 132 4.03 6.75 -22.94
CA PRO A 132 2.98 6.17 -23.80
C PRO A 132 3.03 4.65 -23.99
N HIS A 133 4.13 3.98 -23.60
CA HIS A 133 4.47 2.61 -24.01
C HIS A 133 4.91 1.69 -22.85
N GLU A 134 4.54 2.01 -21.61
CA GLU A 134 4.70 1.08 -20.48
C GLU A 134 3.46 0.18 -20.36
N PRO A 135 3.60 -1.06 -19.81
CA PRO A 135 2.46 -1.94 -19.60
C PRO A 135 1.34 -1.25 -18.83
N PHE A 136 0.11 -1.45 -19.28
CA PHE A 136 -1.08 -0.77 -18.79
C PHE A 136 -2.06 -1.80 -18.18
N PHE A 137 -3.06 -1.34 -17.43
CA PHE A 137 -4.10 -2.16 -16.78
C PHE A 137 -3.72 -3.03 -15.56
N GLU A 138 -2.44 -3.09 -15.14
CA GLU A 138 -2.00 -3.91 -13.99
C GLU A 138 -2.83 -3.66 -12.70
N ALA A 139 -3.12 -2.39 -12.37
CA ALA A 139 -3.91 -2.04 -11.20
C ALA A 139 -5.37 -2.50 -11.30
N ALA A 140 -5.98 -2.37 -12.49
CA ALA A 140 -7.31 -2.90 -12.73
C ALA A 140 -7.34 -4.44 -12.59
N GLU A 141 -6.35 -5.14 -13.15
CA GLU A 141 -6.28 -6.61 -13.10
C GLU A 141 -6.09 -7.16 -11.68
N VAL A 142 -5.30 -6.47 -10.84
CA VAL A 142 -5.07 -6.84 -9.43
C VAL A 142 -6.29 -6.54 -8.55
N PHE A 143 -6.88 -5.33 -8.67
CA PHE A 143 -7.86 -4.87 -7.69
C PHE A 143 -9.33 -5.08 -8.11
N ALA A 144 -9.67 -5.04 -9.40
CA ALA A 144 -11.05 -5.15 -9.85
C ALA A 144 -11.76 -6.46 -9.45
N PRO A 145 -11.14 -7.66 -9.52
CA PRO A 145 -11.84 -8.91 -9.17
C PRO A 145 -12.38 -8.90 -7.74
N GLY A 146 -11.60 -8.41 -6.78
CA GLY A 146 -12.01 -8.28 -5.38
C GLY A 146 -13.11 -7.25 -5.19
N ILE A 147 -12.99 -6.08 -5.83
CA ILE A 147 -13.98 -4.99 -5.74
C ILE A 147 -15.31 -5.40 -6.35
N VAL A 148 -15.30 -5.96 -7.57
CA VAL A 148 -16.51 -6.40 -8.28
C VAL A 148 -17.23 -7.49 -7.49
N LYS A 149 -16.49 -8.49 -6.97
CA LYS A 149 -17.07 -9.51 -6.10
C LYS A 149 -17.71 -8.88 -4.86
N ARG A 150 -17.04 -7.92 -4.22
CA ARG A 150 -17.57 -7.29 -3.00
C ARG A 150 -18.80 -6.41 -3.25
N LEU A 151 -18.87 -5.73 -4.39
CA LEU A 151 -20.06 -4.99 -4.83
C LEU A 151 -21.25 -5.93 -5.06
N LEU A 152 -21.03 -7.10 -5.67
CA LEU A 152 -22.06 -8.11 -5.87
C LEU A 152 -22.57 -8.75 -4.57
N GLU A 153 -21.69 -8.93 -3.57
CA GLU A 153 -22.06 -9.41 -2.24
C GLU A 153 -22.93 -8.42 -1.45
N ILE A 154 -22.74 -7.12 -1.66
CA ILE A 154 -23.51 -6.05 -0.98
C ILE A 154 -24.81 -5.74 -1.75
N GLY A 155 -24.75 -5.78 -3.08
CA GLY A 155 -25.80 -5.26 -3.96
C GLY A 155 -25.82 -3.73 -4.03
N TRP A 156 -26.51 -3.18 -5.03
CA TRP A 156 -26.73 -1.75 -5.18
C TRP A 156 -28.05 -1.47 -5.92
N PRO A 157 -28.58 -0.22 -5.89
CA PRO A 157 -29.83 0.11 -6.57
C PRO A 157 -29.77 -0.17 -8.08
N THR A 158 -30.85 -0.69 -8.64
CA THR A 158 -30.91 -1.15 -10.05
C THR A 158 -30.83 -0.02 -11.08
N ASP A 159 -30.94 1.23 -10.65
CA ASP A 159 -30.81 2.47 -11.41
C ASP A 159 -29.43 3.13 -11.27
N VAL A 160 -28.46 2.45 -10.63
CA VAL A 160 -27.09 2.95 -10.39
C VAL A 160 -26.06 2.12 -11.15
N VAL A 161 -25.10 2.82 -11.77
CA VAL A 161 -23.87 2.24 -12.35
C VAL A 161 -22.70 2.49 -11.41
N MET A 162 -21.86 1.47 -11.21
CA MET A 162 -20.60 1.64 -10.49
C MET A 162 -19.48 2.05 -11.46
N ASN A 163 -18.72 3.11 -11.14
CA ASN A 163 -17.66 3.64 -12.00
C ASN A 163 -16.29 3.51 -11.30
N LEU A 164 -15.57 2.43 -11.60
CA LEU A 164 -14.30 2.08 -10.94
C LEU A 164 -13.11 2.66 -11.70
N ASN A 165 -12.42 3.60 -11.06
CA ASN A 165 -11.19 4.20 -11.58
C ASN A 165 -9.97 3.71 -10.80
N PHE A 166 -8.94 3.28 -11.52
CA PHE A 166 -7.70 2.73 -10.98
C PHE A 166 -6.54 3.71 -11.21
N PRO A 167 -5.81 4.13 -10.15
CA PRO A 167 -4.62 4.95 -10.30
C PRO A 167 -3.48 4.14 -10.93
N ASN A 168 -2.75 4.73 -11.87
CA ASN A 168 -1.63 4.09 -12.56
C ASN A 168 -0.32 4.38 -11.82
N ARG A 169 -0.16 3.68 -10.70
CA ARG A 169 1.03 3.64 -9.84
C ARG A 169 1.47 2.18 -9.66
N PRO A 170 2.71 1.91 -9.19
CA PRO A 170 3.08 0.59 -8.71
C PRO A 170 2.05 0.06 -7.71
N ILE A 171 1.72 -1.23 -7.77
CA ILE A 171 0.68 -1.86 -6.93
C ILE A 171 0.91 -1.60 -5.42
N SER A 172 2.16 -1.46 -4.99
CA SER A 172 2.54 -1.12 -3.61
C SER A 172 2.23 0.33 -3.17
N GLU A 173 1.99 1.25 -4.11
CA GLU A 173 1.56 2.64 -3.87
C GLU A 173 0.06 2.83 -4.03
N ILE A 174 -0.64 1.83 -4.57
CA ILE A 174 -2.10 1.77 -4.59
C ILE A 174 -2.50 1.12 -3.29
N THR A 175 -2.59 1.92 -2.25
CA THR A 175 -3.12 1.42 -1.00
C THR A 175 -4.58 0.95 -1.20
N GLU A 176 -5.37 1.68 -2.04
CA GLU A 176 -6.87 1.78 -2.00
C GLU A 176 -7.32 2.86 -3.11
N VAL A 177 -8.47 3.18 -3.79
CA VAL A 177 -9.91 2.84 -4.20
C VAL A 177 -11.28 3.41 -3.60
N GLU A 178 -11.50 4.73 -3.44
CA GLU A 178 -12.53 5.46 -2.62
C GLU A 178 -13.97 5.58 -3.21
N VAL A 179 -15.00 5.60 -2.34
CA VAL A 179 -16.38 5.98 -2.74
C VAL A 179 -16.52 7.51 -2.69
N THR A 180 -16.67 8.12 -3.86
CA THR A 180 -16.54 9.58 -4.06
C THR A 180 -17.75 10.22 -4.73
N ARG A 181 -17.86 11.56 -4.62
CA ARG A 181 -18.71 12.36 -5.51
C ARG A 181 -17.95 12.72 -6.79
N GLN A 182 -18.68 12.85 -7.91
CA GLN A 182 -18.15 13.39 -9.15
C GLN A 182 -17.63 14.82 -8.94
N GLY A 183 -16.35 15.04 -9.24
CA GLY A 183 -15.74 16.37 -9.21
C GLY A 183 -15.99 17.16 -10.50
N PHE A 184 -15.42 18.37 -10.55
CA PHE A 184 -15.31 19.18 -11.76
C PHE A 184 -13.92 19.80 -11.80
N ARG A 185 -13.35 19.97 -12.99
CA ARG A 185 -12.05 20.67 -13.14
C ARG A 185 -12.22 22.18 -13.17
N ASP A 186 -11.36 22.85 -12.43
CA ASP A 186 -11.11 24.31 -12.45
C ASP A 186 -10.34 24.77 -13.71
N VAL A 187 -9.69 23.84 -14.42
CA VAL A 187 -8.92 24.11 -15.65
C VAL A 187 -9.55 23.43 -16.89
N GLN A 188 -9.65 24.17 -18.00
CA GLN A 188 -10.19 23.63 -19.25
C GLN A 188 -9.13 22.79 -19.99
N VAL A 189 -9.11 21.49 -19.68
CA VAL A 189 -8.20 20.52 -20.34
C VAL A 189 -8.55 20.23 -21.81
N ARG A 190 -9.82 20.40 -22.22
CA ARG A 190 -10.28 20.07 -23.59
C ARG A 190 -10.02 21.22 -24.58
N HIS A 191 -9.41 20.92 -25.72
CA HIS A 191 -9.14 21.89 -26.79
C HIS A 191 -9.30 21.28 -28.19
N ALA A 192 -9.39 22.17 -29.20
CA ALA A 192 -9.34 21.82 -30.62
C ALA A 192 -8.14 22.52 -31.25
N GLU A 193 -7.22 21.76 -31.84
CA GLU A 193 -6.09 22.27 -32.60
C GLU A 193 -6.49 22.50 -34.05
N ARG A 194 -6.59 23.77 -34.48
CA ARG A 194 -6.85 24.13 -35.87
C ARG A 194 -5.60 23.86 -36.72
N ARG A 195 -5.79 23.09 -37.79
CA ARG A 195 -4.81 22.88 -38.87
C ARG A 195 -5.49 23.20 -40.21
N SER A 196 -4.73 23.35 -41.28
CA SER A 196 -5.27 23.56 -42.62
C SER A 196 -4.67 22.54 -43.61
N ASP A 197 -5.46 22.05 -44.54
CA ASP A 197 -5.02 21.09 -45.56
C ASP A 197 -4.27 21.77 -46.72
N LEU A 198 -3.71 20.97 -47.63
CA LEU A 198 -3.01 21.45 -48.85
C LEU A 198 -3.93 22.20 -49.84
N ARG A 199 -5.22 22.35 -49.54
CA ARG A 199 -6.22 23.11 -50.31
C ARG A 199 -6.71 24.34 -49.55
N GLY A 200 -6.08 24.70 -48.42
CA GLY A 200 -6.43 25.85 -47.60
C GLY A 200 -7.71 25.66 -46.77
N ARG A 201 -8.20 24.43 -46.61
CA ARG A 201 -9.40 24.13 -45.82
C ARG A 201 -9.02 23.77 -44.39
N ASP A 202 -9.68 24.37 -43.42
CA ASP A 202 -9.43 24.06 -42.02
C ASP A 202 -9.98 22.69 -41.62
N TYR A 203 -9.22 22.00 -40.79
CA TYR A 203 -9.64 20.82 -40.05
C TYR A 203 -9.16 20.94 -38.59
N TYR A 204 -9.82 20.24 -37.68
CA TYR A 204 -9.58 20.39 -36.25
C TYR A 204 -9.22 19.04 -35.65
N TRP A 205 -8.14 19.00 -34.87
CA TRP A 205 -7.79 17.84 -34.06
C TRP A 205 -8.26 18.06 -32.63
N MET A 206 -9.14 17.19 -32.13
CA MET A 206 -9.64 17.28 -30.74
C MET A 206 -8.62 16.66 -29.80
N GLY A 207 -8.39 17.27 -28.62
CA GLY A 207 -7.39 16.75 -27.69
C GLY A 207 -7.45 17.32 -26.28
N PHE A 208 -6.66 16.72 -25.41
CA PHE A 208 -6.56 17.05 -23.98
C PHE A 208 -5.20 17.68 -23.66
N ARG A 209 -5.19 18.66 -22.76
CA ARG A 209 -3.99 19.26 -22.17
C ARG A 209 -3.63 18.50 -20.89
N GLN A 210 -2.33 18.32 -20.64
CA GLN A 210 -1.84 17.83 -19.35
C GLN A 210 -1.71 18.98 -18.36
N GLU A 211 -2.86 19.47 -17.89
CA GLU A 211 -2.98 20.54 -16.91
C GLU A 211 -3.70 20.00 -15.66
N ARG A 212 -3.14 20.21 -14.46
CA ARG A 212 -3.62 19.56 -13.23
C ARG A 212 -4.56 20.48 -12.46
N SER A 213 -5.79 20.04 -12.29
CA SER A 213 -6.83 20.70 -11.50
C SER A 213 -6.55 20.69 -9.98
N GLN A 214 -7.16 21.61 -9.23
CA GLN A 214 -7.15 21.63 -7.76
C GLN A 214 -8.53 21.24 -7.16
N PRO A 215 -8.84 19.93 -7.08
CA PRO A 215 -10.16 19.46 -6.65
C PRO A 215 -10.39 19.56 -5.14
N GLU A 216 -11.66 19.79 -4.77
CA GLU A 216 -12.17 19.69 -3.40
C GLU A 216 -11.99 18.28 -2.81
N GLU A 217 -12.08 18.16 -1.49
CA GLU A 217 -12.02 16.88 -0.78
C GLU A 217 -13.28 16.01 -1.00
N GLY A 218 -13.11 14.68 -0.90
CA GLY A 218 -14.14 13.67 -1.17
C GLY A 218 -14.57 13.53 -2.64
N THR A 219 -13.80 14.10 -3.58
CA THR A 219 -14.05 14.00 -5.02
C THR A 219 -13.25 12.87 -5.68
N ASP A 220 -13.77 12.33 -6.78
CA ASP A 220 -13.09 11.33 -7.62
C ASP A 220 -11.68 11.76 -8.06
N LEU A 221 -11.51 13.02 -8.48
CA LEU A 221 -10.22 13.64 -8.77
C LEU A 221 -9.26 13.60 -7.57
N ARG A 222 -9.75 13.93 -6.36
CA ARG A 222 -8.96 13.93 -5.12
C ARG A 222 -8.51 12.52 -4.73
N ALA A 223 -9.44 11.57 -4.69
CA ALA A 223 -9.16 10.19 -4.33
C ALA A 223 -8.10 9.55 -5.23
N ILE A 224 -8.20 9.77 -6.55
CA ILE A 224 -7.23 9.26 -7.53
C ILE A 224 -5.87 9.99 -7.45
N TYR A 225 -5.86 11.26 -7.02
CA TYR A 225 -4.62 12.00 -6.79
C TYR A 225 -3.86 11.53 -5.54
N GLU A 226 -4.52 10.86 -4.61
CA GLU A 226 -3.93 10.42 -3.33
C GLU A 226 -3.76 8.90 -3.27
N GLY A 227 -4.75 8.11 -3.67
CA GLY A 227 -4.75 6.64 -3.75
C GLY A 227 -5.40 5.97 -2.54
N LYS A 228 -6.70 6.21 -2.29
CA LYS A 228 -7.43 5.87 -1.03
C LYS A 228 -8.75 5.10 -1.22
N ILE A 229 -9.27 4.37 -0.20
CA ILE A 229 -10.54 3.62 0.13
C ILE A 229 -10.64 3.54 1.68
N TYR A 230 -9.60 2.94 2.30
CA TYR A 230 -9.69 2.27 3.58
C TYR A 230 -9.62 3.36 4.65
N ASN A 231 -10.69 3.52 5.41
CA ASN A 231 -10.72 4.51 6.47
C ASN A 231 -9.78 4.11 7.62
N ALA A 232 -8.52 4.54 7.55
CA ALA A 232 -7.47 4.25 8.50
C ALA A 232 -7.35 5.37 9.57
N VAL A 233 -8.11 5.23 10.66
CA VAL A 233 -7.97 6.10 11.83
C VAL A 233 -6.64 5.81 12.53
N GLN A 234 -5.84 6.86 12.74
CA GLN A 234 -4.60 6.78 13.52
C GLN A 234 -4.90 6.98 15.00
N TYR A 235 -4.25 6.20 15.86
CA TYR A 235 -4.16 6.46 17.29
C TYR A 235 -2.75 6.94 17.65
N GLY A 236 -2.62 7.66 18.76
CA GLY A 236 -1.41 8.38 19.13
C GLY A 236 -0.60 7.80 20.27
N ILE A 237 0.23 8.68 20.82
CA ILE A 237 0.97 8.54 22.07
C ILE A 237 0.62 9.74 22.94
N ASN A 238 0.56 9.55 24.24
CA ASN A 238 0.54 10.66 25.19
C ASN A 238 1.87 11.42 25.05
N THR A 239 1.83 12.68 24.60
CA THR A 239 3.03 13.41 24.16
C THR A 239 3.97 13.81 25.28
N ASP A 240 3.48 13.90 26.52
CA ASP A 240 4.28 14.25 27.70
C ASP A 240 5.11 13.06 28.21
N THR A 241 4.60 11.83 28.02
CA THR A 241 5.25 10.59 28.47
C THR A 241 5.93 9.81 27.34
N GLY A 242 5.55 10.03 26.08
CA GLY A 242 6.00 9.25 24.92
C GLY A 242 5.45 7.81 24.88
N LEU A 243 4.45 7.48 25.71
CA LEU A 243 3.82 6.16 25.80
C LEU A 243 2.54 6.11 24.95
N LEU A 244 2.15 4.93 24.46
CA LEU A 244 0.84 4.74 23.81
C LEU A 244 -0.30 5.09 24.76
N ASP A 245 -1.27 5.86 24.27
CA ASP A 245 -2.46 6.22 25.03
C ASP A 245 -3.56 5.17 24.81
N TYR A 246 -3.62 4.17 25.68
CA TYR A 246 -4.57 3.06 25.57
C TYR A 246 -6.02 3.46 25.80
N ASP A 247 -6.28 4.64 26.37
CA ASP A 247 -7.63 5.14 26.61
C ASP A 247 -8.10 6.00 25.41
N GLU A 248 -7.19 6.71 24.73
CA GLU A 248 -7.44 7.24 23.37
C GLU A 248 -7.71 6.10 22.38
N ILE A 249 -6.90 5.03 22.38
CA ILE A 249 -7.09 3.84 21.53
C ILE A 249 -8.48 3.23 21.78
N GLU A 250 -8.96 3.18 23.03
CA GLU A 250 -10.31 2.71 23.34
C GLU A 250 -11.39 3.68 22.86
N ALA A 251 -11.22 4.99 23.07
CA ALA A 251 -12.20 5.99 22.63
C ALA A 251 -12.38 5.98 21.11
N LEU A 252 -11.29 5.99 20.35
CA LEU A 252 -11.29 5.91 18.89
C LEU A 252 -11.90 4.59 18.38
N ALA A 253 -11.63 3.47 19.06
CA ALA A 253 -12.25 2.19 18.73
C ALA A 253 -13.78 2.23 18.93
N LEU A 254 -14.24 2.75 20.07
CA LEU A 254 -15.67 2.85 20.40
C LEU A 254 -16.44 3.82 19.48
N GLU A 255 -15.80 4.92 19.06
CA GLU A 255 -16.36 5.89 18.11
C GLU A 255 -16.45 5.30 16.70
N HIS A 256 -15.32 4.88 16.13
CA HIS A 256 -15.22 4.54 14.71
C HIS A 256 -15.54 3.07 14.39
N LYS A 257 -15.57 2.19 15.40
CA LYS A 257 -15.89 0.75 15.31
C LYS A 257 -15.11 0.04 14.19
N PRO A 258 -13.77 0.14 14.20
CA PRO A 258 -12.92 -0.40 13.14
C PRO A 258 -13.06 -1.91 13.06
N LYS A 259 -12.84 -2.50 11.87
CA LYS A 259 -12.85 -3.97 11.72
C LYS A 259 -11.50 -4.65 11.99
N MET A 260 -10.45 -3.87 12.17
CA MET A 260 -9.15 -4.34 12.62
C MET A 260 -8.50 -3.27 13.49
N ILE A 261 -7.83 -3.68 14.56
CA ILE A 261 -6.89 -2.83 15.31
C ILE A 261 -5.49 -3.41 15.07
N ILE A 262 -4.61 -2.61 14.50
CA ILE A 262 -3.22 -2.98 14.23
C ILE A 262 -2.38 -2.54 15.43
N ALA A 263 -1.71 -3.48 16.10
CA ALA A 263 -0.77 -3.21 17.19
C ALA A 263 0.66 -3.57 16.74
N GLY A 264 1.50 -2.57 16.49
CA GLY A 264 2.87 -2.76 16.02
C GLY A 264 3.59 -1.43 15.85
N PHE A 265 4.91 -1.47 15.64
CA PHE A 265 5.70 -0.24 15.52
C PHE A 265 7.00 -0.41 14.72
N SER A 266 7.47 0.71 14.19
CA SER A 266 8.84 0.86 13.67
C SER A 266 9.78 1.64 14.62
N ALA A 267 9.25 2.49 15.52
CA ALA A 267 10.04 3.48 16.27
C ALA A 267 9.57 3.73 17.72
N TYR A 268 9.01 2.71 18.39
CA TYR A 268 8.61 2.76 19.80
C TYR A 268 9.59 1.93 20.66
N SER A 269 10.00 2.43 21.82
CA SER A 269 11.07 1.81 22.63
C SER A 269 10.57 0.98 23.82
N GLN A 270 9.28 1.03 24.14
CA GLN A 270 8.71 0.32 25.30
C GLN A 270 8.02 -0.99 24.90
N GLU A 271 7.35 -1.60 25.87
CA GLU A 271 6.50 -2.79 25.70
C GLU A 271 5.09 -2.41 25.22
N LEU A 272 4.44 -3.31 24.47
CA LEU A 272 3.04 -3.21 24.11
C LEU A 272 2.20 -4.09 25.04
N ASP A 273 1.11 -3.55 25.56
CA ASP A 273 0.11 -4.34 26.28
C ASP A 273 -0.85 -4.97 25.27
N PHE A 274 -0.46 -6.14 24.76
CA PHE A 274 -1.27 -6.93 23.84
C PHE A 274 -2.60 -7.40 24.46
N ALA A 275 -2.69 -7.50 25.80
CA ALA A 275 -3.93 -7.85 26.49
C ALA A 275 -4.91 -6.66 26.52
N ARG A 276 -4.41 -5.43 26.77
CA ARG A 276 -5.20 -4.17 26.65
C ARG A 276 -5.67 -3.96 25.22
N PHE A 277 -4.81 -4.14 24.22
CA PHE A 277 -5.19 -4.11 22.80
C PHE A 277 -6.29 -5.13 22.47
N ARG A 278 -6.17 -6.37 22.99
CA ARG A 278 -7.18 -7.42 22.80
C ARG A 278 -8.51 -7.02 23.43
N ALA A 279 -8.51 -6.58 24.68
CA ALA A 279 -9.70 -6.14 25.39
C ALA A 279 -10.39 -4.92 24.75
N ILE A 280 -9.69 -4.08 23.99
CA ILE A 280 -10.27 -3.01 23.18
C ILE A 280 -10.90 -3.57 21.90
N ALA A 281 -10.20 -4.46 21.18
CA ALA A 281 -10.71 -5.08 19.96
C ALA A 281 -12.01 -5.89 20.21
N ASP A 282 -12.08 -6.60 21.33
CA ASP A 282 -13.27 -7.38 21.75
C ASP A 282 -14.49 -6.49 22.06
N LYS A 283 -14.29 -5.23 22.50
CA LYS A 283 -15.40 -4.29 22.78
C LYS A 283 -16.15 -3.84 21.52
N VAL A 284 -15.55 -4.00 20.34
CA VAL A 284 -16.05 -3.43 19.07
C VAL A 284 -16.14 -4.43 17.92
N ASP A 285 -15.97 -5.73 18.20
CA ASP A 285 -16.01 -6.81 17.19
C ASP A 285 -14.97 -6.58 16.06
N ALA A 286 -13.71 -6.41 16.47
CA ALA A 286 -12.57 -6.15 15.61
C ALA A 286 -11.49 -7.23 15.71
N TYR A 287 -10.79 -7.49 14.60
CA TYR A 287 -9.58 -8.31 14.63
C TYR A 287 -8.42 -7.52 15.23
N LEU A 288 -7.93 -7.91 16.41
CA LEU A 288 -6.55 -7.58 16.80
C LEU A 288 -5.55 -8.26 15.83
N PHE A 289 -4.84 -7.44 15.06
CA PHE A 289 -3.71 -7.82 14.21
C PHE A 289 -2.43 -7.25 14.83
N VAL A 290 -1.36 -8.04 14.96
CA VAL A 290 -0.07 -7.57 15.48
C VAL A 290 0.99 -7.59 14.39
N ASP A 291 1.72 -6.48 14.19
CA ASP A 291 3.00 -6.53 13.47
C ASP A 291 4.16 -6.52 14.47
N MET A 292 4.72 -7.71 14.71
CA MET A 292 5.89 -7.87 15.57
C MET A 292 7.22 -7.82 14.80
N ALA A 293 7.25 -7.39 13.54
CA ALA A 293 8.43 -7.39 12.67
C ALA A 293 9.71 -6.84 13.34
N HIS A 294 9.58 -5.78 14.15
CA HIS A 294 10.69 -5.21 14.88
C HIS A 294 11.17 -6.06 16.06
N VAL A 295 10.27 -6.69 16.81
CA VAL A 295 10.55 -7.39 18.09
C VAL A 295 10.52 -8.93 18.02
N ALA A 296 10.24 -9.53 16.86
CA ALA A 296 10.03 -10.98 16.72
C ALA A 296 11.16 -11.87 17.27
N GLY A 297 12.42 -11.44 17.20
CA GLY A 297 13.53 -12.16 17.84
C GLY A 297 13.49 -12.08 19.37
N LEU A 298 12.99 -10.99 19.94
CA LEU A 298 12.86 -10.81 21.39
C LEU A 298 11.69 -11.65 21.92
N VAL A 299 10.57 -11.68 21.18
CA VAL A 299 9.43 -12.58 21.44
C VAL A 299 9.90 -14.04 21.42
N ALA A 300 10.59 -14.48 20.36
CA ALA A 300 11.11 -15.85 20.25
C ALA A 300 12.09 -16.25 21.37
N ALA A 301 12.85 -15.29 21.92
CA ALA A 301 13.75 -15.50 23.05
C ALA A 301 13.06 -15.41 24.43
N GLY A 302 11.80 -14.96 24.50
CA GLY A 302 11.09 -14.68 25.75
C GLY A 302 11.67 -13.48 26.53
N VAL A 303 12.05 -12.40 25.82
CA VAL A 303 12.58 -11.14 26.39
C VAL A 303 11.79 -9.91 25.94
N TYR A 304 10.56 -10.11 25.47
CA TYR A 304 9.54 -9.10 25.16
C TYR A 304 8.16 -9.80 25.26
N PRO A 305 7.05 -9.09 25.59
CA PRO A 305 5.73 -9.70 25.68
C PRO A 305 5.32 -10.51 24.44
N ASP A 306 4.68 -11.65 24.66
CA ASP A 306 4.22 -12.54 23.60
C ASP A 306 2.82 -12.13 23.10
N PRO A 307 2.65 -11.80 21.79
CA PRO A 307 1.34 -11.52 21.22
C PRO A 307 0.49 -12.78 20.91
N VAL A 308 1.07 -13.99 20.89
CA VAL A 308 0.38 -15.23 20.48
C VAL A 308 -0.87 -15.55 21.32
N PRO A 309 -0.90 -15.34 22.66
CA PRO A 309 -2.11 -15.56 23.46
C PRO A 309 -3.23 -14.53 23.27
N HIS A 310 -3.02 -13.49 22.44
CA HIS A 310 -3.88 -12.31 22.39
C HIS A 310 -4.38 -11.98 20.97
N ALA A 311 -3.49 -12.01 19.98
CA ALA A 311 -3.77 -11.61 18.61
C ALA A 311 -4.57 -12.67 17.84
N HIS A 312 -5.45 -12.23 16.93
CA HIS A 312 -6.08 -13.12 15.95
C HIS A 312 -5.11 -13.45 14.81
N VAL A 313 -4.29 -12.47 14.42
CA VAL A 313 -3.32 -12.55 13.34
C VAL A 313 -2.04 -11.85 13.77
N ILE A 314 -0.88 -12.45 13.48
CA ILE A 314 0.44 -11.84 13.72
C ILE A 314 1.22 -11.85 12.42
N ALA A 315 1.57 -10.67 11.91
CA ALA A 315 2.57 -10.51 10.87
C ALA A 315 3.96 -10.27 11.47
N THR A 316 5.00 -10.65 10.71
CA THR A 316 6.39 -10.32 11.06
C THR A 316 7.32 -10.42 9.85
N THR A 317 8.48 -9.76 9.93
CA THR A 317 9.58 -9.92 8.97
C THR A 317 10.74 -10.72 9.58
N THR A 318 11.25 -11.71 8.84
CA THR A 318 12.28 -12.64 9.36
C THR A 318 13.70 -12.06 9.44
N HIS A 319 13.96 -10.86 8.90
CA HIS A 319 15.30 -10.30 8.70
C HIS A 319 15.74 -9.23 9.72
N LYS A 320 14.92 -8.91 10.73
CA LYS A 320 15.24 -7.89 11.76
C LYS A 320 15.87 -8.57 12.98
N THR A 321 15.28 -8.45 14.15
CA THR A 321 15.76 -9.09 15.39
C THR A 321 15.79 -10.62 15.31
N LEU A 322 14.99 -11.24 14.43
CA LEU A 322 15.01 -12.68 14.15
C LEU A 322 16.19 -13.15 13.27
N ARG A 323 17.06 -12.23 12.80
CA ARG A 323 18.37 -12.50 12.15
C ARG A 323 18.36 -13.42 10.91
N GLY A 324 17.20 -13.66 10.30
CA GLY A 324 17.02 -14.56 9.16
C GLY A 324 17.03 -13.89 7.78
N PRO A 325 16.57 -14.60 6.73
CA PRO A 325 16.52 -14.08 5.38
C PRO A 325 15.45 -12.99 5.22
N ARG A 326 15.53 -12.21 4.14
CA ARG A 326 14.46 -11.26 3.75
C ARG A 326 13.20 -12.03 3.33
N GLY A 327 12.19 -11.97 4.18
CA GLY A 327 10.83 -12.45 3.93
C GLY A 327 9.89 -12.06 5.07
N GLY A 328 8.61 -12.36 4.91
CA GLY A 328 7.57 -12.21 5.94
C GLY A 328 6.99 -13.55 6.42
N LEU A 329 6.27 -13.53 7.53
CA LEU A 329 5.40 -14.61 8.02
C LEU A 329 4.04 -14.02 8.39
N ILE A 330 3.01 -14.88 8.32
CA ILE A 330 1.70 -14.64 8.93
C ILE A 330 1.43 -15.83 9.82
N LEU A 331 1.13 -15.57 11.09
CA LEU A 331 0.58 -16.53 12.05
C LEU A 331 -0.89 -16.16 12.31
N ALA A 332 -1.70 -17.14 12.67
CA ALA A 332 -3.09 -16.94 13.07
C ALA A 332 -3.35 -17.67 14.38
N CYS A 333 -4.41 -17.28 15.08
CA CYS A 333 -5.01 -18.09 16.14
C CYS A 333 -5.59 -19.41 15.58
N ASP A 334 -6.08 -20.27 16.47
CA ASP A 334 -6.68 -21.56 16.11
C ASP A 334 -8.13 -21.39 15.60
N ASP A 335 -8.24 -20.72 14.45
CA ASP A 335 -9.46 -20.50 13.67
C ASP A 335 -9.19 -20.98 12.25
N GLU A 336 -9.75 -22.14 11.90
CA GLU A 336 -9.58 -22.74 10.56
C GLU A 336 -10.02 -21.80 9.42
N ASP A 337 -11.07 -21.00 9.61
CA ASP A 337 -11.64 -20.18 8.53
C ASP A 337 -10.84 -18.89 8.34
N LEU A 338 -10.29 -18.33 9.41
CA LEU A 338 -9.26 -17.29 9.33
C LEU A 338 -7.98 -17.83 8.69
N GLN A 339 -7.52 -19.02 9.08
CA GLN A 339 -6.36 -19.68 8.48
C GLN A 339 -6.57 -19.96 6.98
N LYS A 340 -7.76 -20.45 6.56
CA LYS A 340 -8.11 -20.64 5.13
C LYS A 340 -8.06 -19.31 4.37
N LYS A 341 -8.70 -18.25 4.90
CA LYS A 341 -8.70 -16.91 4.28
C LYS A 341 -7.28 -16.36 4.11
N LEU A 342 -6.43 -16.46 5.14
CA LEU A 342 -5.05 -15.98 5.11
C LEU A 342 -4.17 -16.79 4.15
N ASN A 343 -4.31 -18.13 4.12
CA ASN A 343 -3.62 -18.96 3.13
C ASN A 343 -4.04 -18.60 1.70
N SER A 344 -5.35 -18.48 1.43
CA SER A 344 -5.86 -18.05 0.12
C SER A 344 -5.40 -16.64 -0.28
N ALA A 345 -5.29 -15.72 0.67
CA ALA A 345 -4.77 -14.37 0.43
C ALA A 345 -3.27 -14.36 0.08
N VAL A 346 -2.48 -15.30 0.60
CA VAL A 346 -1.08 -15.50 0.16
C VAL A 346 -1.03 -16.19 -1.19
N PHE A 347 -1.67 -17.36 -1.34
CA PHE A 347 -1.75 -18.11 -2.60
C PHE A 347 -3.15 -18.74 -2.75
N PRO A 348 -3.87 -18.52 -3.86
CA PRO A 348 -3.42 -17.87 -5.10
C PRO A 348 -3.54 -16.33 -5.11
N GLY A 349 -3.95 -15.69 -4.01
CA GLY A 349 -4.32 -14.26 -3.99
C GLY A 349 -3.21 -13.28 -4.35
N GLY A 350 -2.22 -13.10 -3.45
CA GLY A 350 -1.18 -12.07 -3.58
C GLY A 350 0.18 -12.56 -4.09
N GLN A 351 0.42 -13.88 -4.17
CA GLN A 351 1.69 -14.48 -4.59
C GLN A 351 1.46 -15.75 -5.42
N GLY A 352 2.39 -16.01 -6.35
CA GLY A 352 2.44 -17.23 -7.15
C GLY A 352 3.38 -18.29 -6.56
N GLY A 353 4.39 -18.69 -7.33
CA GLY A 353 5.36 -19.72 -6.90
C GLY A 353 6.17 -19.30 -5.67
N PRO A 354 6.21 -20.10 -4.59
CA PRO A 354 6.92 -19.75 -3.37
C PRO A 354 8.45 -19.80 -3.55
N LEU A 355 9.16 -18.83 -2.94
CA LEU A 355 10.62 -18.79 -2.93
C LEU A 355 11.19 -19.86 -1.98
N MET A 356 11.23 -21.12 -2.43
CA MET A 356 11.62 -22.27 -1.61
C MET A 356 13.02 -22.14 -0.97
N HIS A 357 13.95 -21.43 -1.62
CA HIS A 357 15.27 -21.12 -1.06
C HIS A 357 15.19 -20.15 0.15
N VAL A 358 14.27 -19.18 0.13
CA VAL A 358 13.98 -18.32 1.29
C VAL A 358 13.28 -19.13 2.39
N ILE A 359 12.40 -20.07 2.04
CA ILE A 359 11.73 -20.95 3.01
C ILE A 359 12.73 -21.89 3.70
N ALA A 360 13.69 -22.45 2.97
CA ALA A 360 14.79 -23.22 3.56
C ALA A 360 15.65 -22.36 4.51
N ALA A 361 16.00 -21.14 4.11
CA ALA A 361 16.75 -20.21 4.96
C ALA A 361 15.95 -19.74 6.21
N LYS A 362 14.62 -19.64 6.11
CA LYS A 362 13.75 -19.40 7.27
C LYS A 362 13.80 -20.57 8.26
N ALA A 363 13.77 -21.80 7.79
CA ALA A 363 13.87 -22.98 8.66
C ALA A 363 15.20 -23.04 9.44
N VAL A 364 16.31 -22.62 8.83
CA VAL A 364 17.61 -22.45 9.52
C VAL A 364 17.53 -21.35 10.58
N CYS A 365 16.99 -20.18 10.22
CA CYS A 365 16.75 -19.06 11.12
C CYS A 365 15.88 -19.43 12.34
N PHE A 366 14.84 -20.25 12.16
CA PHE A 366 14.02 -20.74 13.29
C PHE A 366 14.80 -21.74 14.17
N LYS A 367 15.61 -22.63 13.57
CA LYS A 367 16.46 -23.54 14.33
C LYS A 367 17.50 -22.78 15.18
N GLU A 368 18.06 -21.69 14.67
CA GLU A 368 18.89 -20.78 15.47
C GLU A 368 18.08 -20.10 16.57
N ALA A 369 16.90 -19.57 16.25
CA ALA A 369 16.05 -18.84 17.20
C ALA A 369 15.60 -19.68 18.41
N MET A 370 15.50 -21.00 18.25
CA MET A 370 15.18 -21.96 19.32
C MET A 370 16.37 -22.28 20.27
N SER A 371 17.54 -21.68 20.08
CA SER A 371 18.74 -21.97 20.88
C SER A 371 18.91 -21.05 22.11
N ASP A 372 19.51 -21.57 23.17
CA ASP A 372 19.91 -20.79 24.35
C ASP A 372 20.97 -19.71 24.00
N GLU A 373 21.77 -19.95 22.95
CA GLU A 373 22.70 -18.94 22.41
C GLU A 373 21.95 -17.75 21.82
N PHE A 374 20.92 -18.00 20.99
CA PHE A 374 20.08 -16.93 20.44
C PHE A 374 19.32 -16.18 21.55
N LYS A 375 18.83 -16.90 22.58
CA LYS A 375 18.23 -16.28 23.77
C LYS A 375 19.22 -15.37 24.51
N THR A 376 20.46 -15.82 24.70
CA THR A 376 21.54 -15.04 25.33
C THR A 376 21.92 -13.82 24.49
N TYR A 377 21.99 -13.97 23.16
CA TYR A 377 22.19 -12.89 22.20
C TYR A 377 21.05 -11.85 22.28
N GLN A 378 19.79 -12.26 22.35
CA GLN A 378 18.66 -11.34 22.44
C GLN A 378 18.56 -10.63 23.81
N GLN A 379 18.96 -11.28 24.90
CA GLN A 379 19.17 -10.61 26.18
C GLN A 379 20.26 -9.52 26.06
N GLN A 380 21.37 -9.82 25.38
CA GLN A 380 22.44 -8.84 25.13
C GLN A 380 21.95 -7.65 24.29
N VAL A 381 21.11 -7.88 23.28
CA VAL A 381 20.53 -6.82 22.44
C VAL A 381 19.79 -5.77 23.29
N VAL A 382 18.94 -6.21 24.21
CA VAL A 382 18.19 -5.30 25.10
C VAL A 382 19.11 -4.57 26.08
N LYS A 383 20.06 -5.27 26.72
CA LYS A 383 21.04 -4.63 27.61
C LYS A 383 21.89 -3.58 26.90
N ASN A 384 22.35 -3.89 25.70
CA ASN A 384 23.11 -2.97 24.86
C ASN A 384 22.25 -1.73 24.52
N ALA A 385 20.97 -1.89 24.21
CA ALA A 385 20.09 -0.78 23.86
C ALA A 385 19.81 0.14 25.06
N ALA A 386 19.57 -0.44 26.24
CA ALA A 386 19.45 0.30 27.49
C ALA A 386 20.75 1.07 27.82
N ALA A 387 21.91 0.40 27.75
CA ALA A 387 23.20 1.02 28.04
C ALA A 387 23.57 2.18 27.08
N MET A 388 23.13 2.13 25.81
CA MET A 388 23.24 3.28 24.91
C MET A 388 22.28 4.41 25.29
N ALA A 389 21.00 4.10 25.57
CA ALA A 389 20.00 5.09 25.94
C ALA A 389 20.38 5.84 27.23
N GLU A 390 20.93 5.12 28.22
CA GLU A 390 21.49 5.69 29.45
C GLU A 390 22.56 6.74 29.15
N VAL A 391 23.52 6.46 28.25
CA VAL A 391 24.57 7.44 27.87
C VAL A 391 23.99 8.67 27.17
N PHE A 392 22.97 8.53 26.31
CA PHE A 392 22.29 9.68 25.70
C PHE A 392 21.61 10.56 26.77
N ILE A 393 20.96 9.96 27.76
CA ILE A 393 20.33 10.69 28.88
C ILE A 393 21.39 11.35 29.78
N GLU A 394 22.46 10.62 30.13
CA GLU A 394 23.63 11.13 30.87
C GLU A 394 24.28 12.34 30.15
N ARG A 395 24.25 12.36 28.81
CA ARG A 395 24.73 13.46 27.95
C ARG A 395 23.70 14.56 27.68
N GLY A 396 22.49 14.48 28.25
CA GLY A 396 21.46 15.53 28.14
C GLY A 396 20.61 15.50 26.86
N PHE A 397 20.61 14.39 26.13
CA PHE A 397 19.70 14.17 24.99
C PHE A 397 18.37 13.56 25.45
N ASP A 398 17.28 13.96 24.81
CA ASP A 398 15.95 13.42 25.11
C ASP A 398 15.75 12.07 24.42
N VAL A 399 15.85 10.98 25.18
CA VAL A 399 15.34 9.68 24.72
C VAL A 399 13.83 9.64 24.93
N VAL A 400 13.08 9.48 23.83
CA VAL A 400 11.61 9.43 23.85
C VAL A 400 11.14 8.28 24.77
N SER A 401 10.18 8.56 25.65
CA SER A 401 9.73 7.69 26.75
C SER A 401 10.80 7.33 27.80
N GLY A 402 11.88 8.10 27.89
CA GLY A 402 12.86 8.02 28.99
C GLY A 402 13.77 6.78 28.98
N GLY A 403 13.79 6.00 27.89
CA GLY A 403 14.63 4.82 27.76
C GLY A 403 14.10 3.80 26.77
N THR A 404 14.40 2.52 27.03
CA THR A 404 13.93 1.38 26.22
C THR A 404 13.75 0.10 27.04
N LYS A 405 12.87 -0.78 26.54
CA LYS A 405 12.65 -2.17 26.95
C LYS A 405 12.94 -3.16 25.82
N ASN A 406 13.28 -2.66 24.63
CA ASN A 406 13.49 -3.48 23.43
C ASN A 406 14.87 -3.20 22.79
N HIS A 407 15.02 -3.52 21.52
CA HIS A 407 16.29 -3.45 20.77
C HIS A 407 16.60 -2.07 20.17
N LEU A 408 15.71 -1.08 20.33
CA LEU A 408 15.88 0.25 19.79
C LEU A 408 15.44 1.36 20.77
N PHE A 409 15.89 2.58 20.48
CA PHE A 409 15.41 3.80 21.12
C PHE A 409 15.40 4.95 20.11
N LEU A 410 14.66 6.01 20.44
CA LEU A 410 14.47 7.20 19.61
C LEU A 410 15.00 8.41 20.37
N VAL A 411 16.03 9.05 19.84
CA VAL A 411 16.63 10.27 20.39
C VAL A 411 16.01 11.48 19.70
N SER A 412 15.47 12.42 20.47
CA SER A 412 15.06 13.73 19.99
C SER A 412 16.23 14.71 20.04
N LEU A 413 16.38 15.46 18.95
CA LEU A 413 17.42 16.48 18.73
C LEU A 413 16.82 17.90 18.75
N ILE A 414 15.54 18.04 19.15
CA ILE A 414 14.85 19.33 19.21
C ILE A 414 15.56 20.29 20.18
N LYS A 415 15.98 19.81 21.37
CA LYS A 415 16.70 20.63 22.37
C LYS A 415 18.05 21.16 21.87
N GLN A 416 18.70 20.42 20.98
CA GLN A 416 19.99 20.76 20.39
C GLN A 416 19.85 21.62 19.12
N ASP A 417 18.63 21.85 18.63
CA ASP A 417 18.31 22.41 17.29
C ASP A 417 19.07 21.74 16.12
N ILE A 418 19.38 20.44 16.25
CA ILE A 418 20.01 19.65 15.18
C ILE A 418 18.91 18.94 14.38
N THR A 419 18.97 18.96 13.05
CA THR A 419 18.06 18.16 12.23
C THR A 419 18.50 16.71 12.16
N GLY A 420 17.54 15.77 12.07
CA GLY A 420 17.84 14.35 11.89
C GLY A 420 18.69 14.11 10.64
N LYS A 421 18.47 14.89 9.57
CA LYS A 421 19.27 14.87 8.33
C LYS A 421 20.74 15.25 8.54
N ASP A 422 21.03 16.30 9.31
CA ASP A 422 22.40 16.78 9.47
C ASP A 422 23.18 15.91 10.48
N ALA A 423 22.49 15.39 11.50
CA ALA A 423 22.99 14.33 12.38
C ALA A 423 23.34 13.04 11.63
N ASP A 424 22.43 12.52 10.81
CA ASP A 424 22.60 11.36 9.93
C ASP A 424 23.79 11.54 8.98
N ALA A 425 23.98 12.74 8.43
CA ALA A 425 25.14 13.09 7.62
C ALA A 425 26.46 13.16 8.41
N ALA A 426 26.47 13.76 9.61
CA ALA A 426 27.68 13.90 10.43
C ALA A 426 28.16 12.55 10.98
N LEU A 427 27.26 11.74 11.51
CA LEU A 427 27.53 10.38 11.96
C LEU A 427 28.00 9.49 10.79
N GLY A 428 27.40 9.66 9.61
CA GLY A 428 27.86 9.03 8.36
C GLY A 428 29.31 9.38 8.00
N ARG A 429 29.75 10.64 8.18
CA ARG A 429 31.16 11.05 7.98
C ARG A 429 32.13 10.36 8.95
N ALA A 430 31.66 9.79 10.05
CA ALA A 430 32.45 9.01 11.01
C ALA A 430 32.26 7.48 10.88
N HIS A 431 31.66 7.00 9.79
CA HIS A 431 31.30 5.59 9.56
C HIS A 431 30.23 5.01 10.53
N ILE A 432 29.44 5.88 11.19
CA ILE A 432 28.33 5.47 12.06
C ILE A 432 27.01 5.57 11.28
N THR A 433 26.47 4.43 10.83
CA THR A 433 25.18 4.37 10.13
C THR A 433 24.03 4.40 11.14
N VAL A 434 23.22 5.46 11.09
CA VAL A 434 21.96 5.61 11.85
C VAL A 434 20.76 5.67 10.91
N ASN A 435 19.59 6.00 11.45
CA ASN A 435 18.43 6.36 10.65
C ASN A 435 17.74 7.58 11.28
N LYS A 436 17.76 8.71 10.57
CA LYS A 436 16.90 9.87 10.88
C LYS A 436 15.42 9.45 10.90
N ASN A 437 14.69 9.92 11.89
CA ASN A 437 13.34 9.48 12.19
C ASN A 437 12.54 10.64 12.79
N ALA A 438 11.25 10.74 12.46
CA ALA A 438 10.37 11.71 13.11
C ALA A 438 10.25 11.42 14.62
N VAL A 439 9.97 12.45 15.41
CA VAL A 439 9.78 12.40 16.87
C VAL A 439 8.36 12.85 17.24
N PRO A 440 7.90 12.65 18.49
CA PRO A 440 6.62 13.20 18.94
C PRO A 440 6.60 14.72 18.72
N ASN A 441 5.53 15.24 18.10
CA ASN A 441 5.38 16.66 17.75
C ASN A 441 6.59 17.25 16.97
N ASP A 442 7.17 16.49 16.03
CA ASP A 442 8.33 16.94 15.23
C ASP A 442 8.06 18.28 14.50
N PRO A 443 8.80 19.36 14.78
CA PRO A 443 8.60 20.66 14.13
C PRO A 443 9.14 20.71 12.70
N ARG A 444 9.75 19.62 12.19
CA ARG A 444 10.39 19.55 10.87
C ARG A 444 9.73 18.48 9.99
N SER A 445 9.77 18.68 8.67
CA SER A 445 9.10 17.78 7.73
C SER A 445 9.67 16.35 7.74
N PRO A 446 8.92 15.32 7.31
CA PRO A 446 9.40 13.92 7.29
C PRO A 446 10.67 13.67 6.46
N PHE A 447 11.07 14.59 5.57
CA PHE A 447 12.32 14.52 4.80
C PHE A 447 13.54 15.06 5.56
N VAL A 448 13.32 15.79 6.65
CA VAL A 448 14.35 16.47 7.47
C VAL A 448 14.42 15.85 8.86
N THR A 449 13.26 15.77 9.55
CA THR A 449 13.05 15.22 10.91
C THR A 449 13.88 15.88 12.02
N SER A 450 13.55 15.57 13.27
CA SER A 450 14.21 16.08 14.47
C SER A 450 14.68 14.98 15.43
N GLY A 451 14.96 13.77 14.93
CA GLY A 451 15.51 12.71 15.76
C GLY A 451 16.25 11.58 15.02
N LEU A 452 16.83 10.69 15.82
CA LEU A 452 17.56 9.50 15.37
C LEU A 452 16.96 8.24 16.00
N ARG A 453 16.62 7.25 15.17
CA ARG A 453 16.29 5.90 15.62
C ARG A 453 17.57 5.06 15.65
N ILE A 454 17.95 4.60 16.84
CA ILE A 454 19.18 3.83 17.10
C ILE A 454 18.78 2.43 17.56
N GLY A 455 19.49 1.39 17.11
CA GLY A 455 19.19 0.01 17.51
C GLY A 455 20.39 -0.93 17.44
N THR A 456 20.42 -1.88 18.37
CA THR A 456 21.62 -2.69 18.69
C THR A 456 21.76 -4.09 18.07
N PRO A 457 20.79 -4.73 17.37
CA PRO A 457 20.95 -6.10 16.86
C PRO A 457 22.19 -6.32 15.99
N ALA A 458 22.52 -5.37 15.11
CA ALA A 458 23.63 -5.49 14.18
C ALA A 458 25.00 -5.46 14.89
N VAL A 459 25.23 -4.52 15.81
CA VAL A 459 26.48 -4.45 16.59
C VAL A 459 26.60 -5.61 17.58
N THR A 460 25.48 -6.03 18.18
CA THR A 460 25.44 -7.18 19.09
C THR A 460 25.73 -8.50 18.36
N THR A 461 25.28 -8.65 17.11
CA THR A 461 25.62 -9.80 16.24
C THR A 461 27.12 -9.87 15.93
N ARG A 462 27.81 -8.71 15.86
CA ARG A 462 29.28 -8.65 15.73
C ARG A 462 30.03 -8.88 17.05
N GLY A 463 29.32 -9.04 18.17
CA GLY A 463 29.89 -9.35 19.49
C GLY A 463 29.97 -8.19 20.48
N PHE A 464 29.47 -6.99 20.15
CA PHE A 464 29.49 -5.83 21.06
C PHE A 464 28.76 -6.13 22.39
N LYS A 465 29.32 -5.63 23.49
CA LYS A 465 28.73 -5.67 24.83
C LYS A 465 28.36 -4.27 25.30
N GLU A 466 27.86 -4.16 26.53
CA GLU A 466 27.45 -2.91 27.15
C GLU A 466 28.56 -1.86 27.12
N ALA A 467 29.83 -2.28 27.24
CA ALA A 467 31.00 -1.42 27.15
C ALA A 467 31.17 -0.78 25.76
N GLU A 468 31.26 -1.58 24.68
CA GLU A 468 31.38 -1.04 23.31
C GLU A 468 30.16 -0.22 22.90
N CYS A 469 28.98 -0.57 23.41
CA CYS A 469 27.76 0.19 23.16
C CYS A 469 27.77 1.56 23.87
N ARG A 470 28.28 1.64 25.12
CA ARG A 470 28.49 2.92 25.82
C ARG A 470 29.57 3.76 25.14
N ASP A 471 30.68 3.17 24.74
CA ASP A 471 31.72 3.85 23.94
C ASP A 471 31.11 4.45 22.66
N LEU A 472 30.38 3.65 21.87
CA LEU A 472 29.74 4.08 20.63
C LEU A 472 28.72 5.21 20.88
N ALA A 473 27.86 5.08 21.89
CA ALA A 473 26.90 6.14 22.25
C ALA A 473 27.62 7.44 22.66
N GLY A 474 28.73 7.34 23.40
CA GLY A 474 29.58 8.47 23.75
C GLY A 474 30.14 9.18 22.51
N TRP A 475 30.69 8.42 21.56
CA TRP A 475 31.22 8.99 20.30
C TRP A 475 30.13 9.61 19.42
N MET A 476 28.91 9.06 19.45
CA MET A 476 27.76 9.65 18.77
C MET A 476 27.38 11.00 19.40
N CYS A 477 27.38 11.10 20.74
CA CYS A 477 27.17 12.36 21.44
C CYS A 477 28.30 13.37 21.14
N ASP A 478 29.57 12.94 21.14
CA ASP A 478 30.72 13.80 20.81
C ASP A 478 30.58 14.45 19.42
N ILE A 479 30.05 13.72 18.42
CA ILE A 479 29.76 14.26 17.08
C ILE A 479 28.54 15.18 17.09
N LEU A 480 27.46 14.84 17.79
CA LEU A 480 26.26 15.67 17.84
C LEU A 480 26.54 17.02 18.52
N ASP A 481 27.30 17.01 19.62
CA ASP A 481 27.74 18.22 20.32
C ASP A 481 28.67 19.10 19.45
N ASN A 482 29.31 18.53 18.42
CA ASN A 482 30.32 19.19 17.59
C ASN A 482 30.10 18.91 16.08
N LEU A 483 28.86 19.05 15.59
CA LEU A 483 28.36 18.56 14.30
C LEU A 483 29.19 18.90 13.03
N ASN A 484 29.98 19.97 13.09
CA ASN A 484 30.82 20.47 12.00
C ASN A 484 32.33 20.43 12.30
N ASP A 485 32.76 19.85 13.43
CA ASP A 485 34.19 19.67 13.73
C ASP A 485 34.75 18.40 13.05
N GLU A 486 35.42 18.60 11.93
CA GLU A 486 36.10 17.51 11.21
C GLU A 486 37.26 16.88 12.00
N ALA A 487 37.79 17.52 13.05
CA ALA A 487 38.78 16.90 13.93
C ALA A 487 38.14 15.83 14.82
N THR A 488 37.05 16.16 15.52
CA THR A 488 36.24 15.20 16.30
C THR A 488 35.68 14.09 15.42
N ILE A 489 35.13 14.43 14.24
CA ILE A 489 34.60 13.43 13.30
C ILE A 489 35.71 12.49 12.80
N THR A 490 36.92 12.99 12.52
CA THR A 490 38.05 12.14 12.10
C THR A 490 38.56 11.25 13.22
N LYS A 491 38.72 11.78 14.44
CA LYS A 491 39.05 11.00 15.65
C LYS A 491 38.04 9.87 15.87
N VAL A 492 36.74 10.16 15.82
CA VAL A 492 35.70 9.12 15.98
C VAL A 492 35.73 8.12 14.81
N ARG A 493 35.96 8.55 13.57
CA ARG A 493 36.12 7.65 12.41
C ARG A 493 37.24 6.62 12.63
N GLU A 494 38.35 7.02 13.23
CA GLU A 494 39.45 6.12 13.60
C GLU A 494 39.03 5.13 14.71
N GLN A 495 38.36 5.61 15.76
CA GLN A 495 37.85 4.77 16.86
C GLN A 495 36.81 3.73 16.36
N VAL A 496 35.86 4.16 15.53
CA VAL A 496 34.83 3.32 14.88
C VAL A 496 35.49 2.29 13.96
N THR A 497 36.51 2.67 13.21
CA THR A 497 37.25 1.76 12.32
C THR A 497 38.05 0.72 13.13
N ALA A 498 38.69 1.12 14.23
CA ALA A 498 39.44 0.22 15.11
C ALA A 498 38.53 -0.82 15.81
N VAL A 499 37.38 -0.41 16.35
CA VAL A 499 36.41 -1.36 16.93
C VAL A 499 35.76 -2.24 15.86
N CYS A 500 35.55 -1.72 14.65
CA CYS A 500 35.09 -2.54 13.52
C CYS A 500 36.10 -3.62 13.09
N ALA A 501 37.41 -3.34 13.19
CA ALA A 501 38.46 -4.32 12.94
C ALA A 501 38.58 -5.36 14.07
N ARG A 502 38.30 -4.97 15.33
CA ARG A 502 38.22 -5.90 16.48
C ARG A 502 37.05 -6.89 16.38
N PHE A 503 35.96 -6.47 15.74
CA PHE A 503 34.72 -7.24 15.60
C PHE A 503 34.29 -7.35 14.12
N PRO A 504 34.97 -8.17 13.29
CA PRO A 504 34.66 -8.28 11.86
C PRO A 504 33.26 -8.87 11.61
N VAL A 505 32.71 -8.66 10.41
CA VAL A 505 31.37 -9.16 10.01
C VAL A 505 31.40 -10.62 9.57
N TYR A 506 32.53 -11.06 9.03
CA TYR A 506 32.84 -12.45 8.69
C TYR A 506 34.23 -12.76 9.27
N ALA A 507 34.42 -13.95 9.83
CA ALA A 507 35.64 -14.40 10.49
C ALA A 507 36.05 -15.78 9.95
#